data_AF-A0A256XL41-F1
#
_entry.id   AF-A0A256XL41-F1
#
_cell.length_a   1.000
_cell.length_b   1.000
_cell.length_c   1.000
_cell.angle_alpha   90.00
_cell.angle_beta   90.00
_cell.angle_gamma   90.00
#
_symmetry.space_group_name_H-M   'P 1'
#
loop_
_entity.id
_entity.type
_entity.pdbx_description
1 polymer ?
#
loop_
_entity_poly.entity_id
_entity_poly.type
_entity_poly.pdbx_seq_one_letter_code
_entity_poly.pdbx_strand_id
1 'polypeptide(L)'
;DIIDSLIVAKDFDESLKILKLKGYKDEVATIEKLQKLGFTGIYVVDLALDEGFYSRLLTCFEALNRGQRLMLKSIMRTFIEHYNVMLILRSILWKLPEELIRELLLYSGKLHSRLIIPKQKYALTLYLNAIRDILGKDITLGTVTPEVIKEIDFTFHKQIRKNAEHLYLEKLFSIAPIYASILLLEIEVLNLTKIAYGIWRKIEPQNIIETLIL
;
A
#
# COMPACT_ATOMS: atom_id res chain seq x y z
N ASP A 1 19.56 5.10 10.68
CA ASP A 1 20.61 5.21 9.64
C ASP A 1 20.10 5.81 8.33
N ILE A 2 19.19 5.18 7.58
CA ILE A 2 18.65 5.77 6.33
C ILE A 2 17.87 7.07 6.61
N ILE A 3 16.95 7.04 7.57
CA ILE A 3 16.14 8.22 7.95
C ILE A 3 17.06 9.38 8.39
N ASP A 4 18.03 9.10 9.26
CA ASP A 4 18.98 10.11 9.74
C ASP A 4 19.79 10.72 8.58
N SER A 5 20.22 9.88 7.64
CA SER A 5 20.93 10.34 6.43
C SER A 5 20.04 11.24 5.55
N LEU A 6 18.76 10.91 5.42
CA LEU A 6 17.80 11.70 4.62
C LEU A 6 17.44 13.03 5.29
N ILE A 7 17.33 13.07 6.63
CA ILE A 7 17.06 14.32 7.37
C ILE A 7 18.21 15.33 7.21
N VAL A 8 19.44 14.85 7.08
CA VAL A 8 20.64 15.68 6.94
C VAL A 8 20.89 16.13 5.50
N ALA A 9 20.17 15.55 4.52
CA ALA A 9 20.31 15.94 3.12
C ALA A 9 19.94 17.42 2.92
N LYS A 10 20.75 18.12 2.11
CA LYS A 10 20.58 19.57 1.85
C LYS A 10 19.41 19.87 0.94
N ASP A 11 19.17 18.97 -0.01
CA ASP A 11 18.13 19.11 -1.02
C ASP A 11 17.57 17.76 -1.46
N PHE A 12 16.57 17.83 -2.33
CA PHE A 12 15.87 16.65 -2.85
C PHE A 12 16.79 15.77 -3.70
N ASP A 13 17.70 16.36 -4.49
CA ASP A 13 18.60 15.61 -5.35
C ASP A 13 19.64 14.83 -4.55
N GLU A 14 20.13 15.40 -3.45
CA GLU A 14 20.98 14.71 -2.49
C GLU A 14 20.23 13.57 -1.80
N SER A 15 18.96 13.77 -1.45
CA SER A 15 18.09 12.72 -0.92
C SER A 15 17.97 11.54 -1.89
N LEU A 16 17.77 11.80 -3.18
CA LEU A 16 17.73 10.77 -4.22
C LEU A 16 19.06 10.01 -4.36
N LYS A 17 20.20 10.70 -4.28
CA LYS A 17 21.52 10.06 -4.29
C LYS A 17 21.71 9.14 -3.09
N ILE A 18 21.32 9.59 -1.89
CA ILE A 18 21.37 8.78 -0.67
C ILE A 18 20.52 7.52 -0.82
N LEU A 19 19.29 7.65 -1.33
CA LEU A 19 18.39 6.51 -1.59
C LEU A 19 19.03 5.50 -2.57
N LYS A 20 19.62 5.96 -3.68
CA LYS A 20 20.34 5.07 -4.62
C LYS A 20 21.47 4.31 -3.94
N LEU A 21 22.25 4.99 -3.09
CA LEU A 21 23.37 4.38 -2.34
C LEU A 21 22.90 3.35 -1.31
N LYS A 22 21.72 3.57 -0.72
CA LYS A 22 21.11 2.66 0.26
C LYS A 22 20.28 1.53 -0.37
N GLY A 23 20.27 1.42 -1.70
CA GLY A 23 19.70 0.27 -2.43
C GLY A 23 18.36 0.51 -3.13
N TYR A 24 17.81 1.73 -3.09
CA TYR A 24 16.50 2.08 -3.67
C TYR A 24 16.64 2.58 -5.12
N LYS A 25 17.46 1.90 -5.92
CA LYS A 25 17.79 2.36 -7.29
C LYS A 25 16.58 2.37 -8.21
N ASP A 26 15.72 1.37 -8.09
CA ASP A 26 14.55 1.19 -8.95
C ASP A 26 13.49 2.25 -8.63
N GLU A 27 13.25 2.53 -7.35
CA GLU A 27 12.32 3.59 -6.93
C GLU A 27 12.80 4.96 -7.38
N VAL A 28 14.10 5.24 -7.27
CA VAL A 28 14.62 6.51 -7.75
C VAL A 28 14.51 6.62 -9.27
N ALA A 29 14.69 5.52 -10.02
CA ALA A 29 14.43 5.52 -11.46
C ALA A 29 12.96 5.79 -11.79
N THR A 30 12.03 5.24 -11.01
CA THR A 30 10.59 5.53 -11.12
C THR A 30 10.29 7.01 -10.81
N ILE A 31 10.88 7.58 -9.76
CA ILE A 31 10.75 9.01 -9.43
C ILE A 31 11.24 9.88 -10.59
N GLU A 32 12.44 9.61 -11.11
CA GLU A 32 13.02 10.36 -12.23
C GLU A 32 12.16 10.25 -13.50
N LYS A 33 11.56 9.08 -13.76
CA LYS A 33 10.62 8.89 -14.88
C LYS A 33 9.38 9.75 -14.71
N LEU A 34 8.78 9.76 -13.53
CA LEU A 34 7.58 10.54 -13.22
C LEU A 34 7.84 12.04 -13.31
N GLN A 35 8.99 12.49 -12.84
CA GLN A 35 9.42 13.89 -12.96
C GLN A 35 9.61 14.34 -14.41
N LYS A 36 10.20 13.49 -15.27
CA LYS A 36 10.31 13.77 -16.71
C LYS A 36 8.95 13.91 -17.41
N LEU A 37 7.91 13.27 -16.87
CA LEU A 37 6.54 13.38 -17.35
C LEU A 37 5.79 14.61 -16.78
N GLY A 38 6.47 15.44 -15.99
CA GLY A 38 5.91 16.66 -15.40
C GLY A 38 5.24 16.46 -14.04
N PHE A 39 5.25 15.24 -13.49
CA PHE A 39 4.75 14.99 -12.14
C PHE A 39 5.82 15.32 -11.12
N THR A 40 5.53 16.28 -10.24
CA THR A 40 6.45 16.74 -9.20
C THR A 40 5.74 16.81 -7.86
N GLY A 41 6.49 16.57 -6.77
CA GLY A 41 5.99 16.63 -5.40
C GLY A 41 6.15 15.32 -4.64
N ILE A 42 5.76 15.33 -3.37
CA ILE A 42 5.94 14.20 -2.45
C ILE A 42 5.19 12.94 -2.88
N TYR A 43 4.02 13.10 -3.52
CA TYR A 43 3.21 11.96 -3.96
C TYR A 43 3.89 11.09 -5.03
N VAL A 44 4.83 11.64 -5.80
CA VAL A 44 5.66 10.90 -6.76
C VAL A 44 6.61 9.96 -6.02
N VAL A 45 7.18 10.44 -4.92
CA VAL A 45 8.06 9.67 -4.05
C VAL A 45 7.26 8.58 -3.37
N ASP A 46 6.11 8.91 -2.78
CA ASP A 46 5.23 7.95 -2.12
C ASP A 46 4.82 6.82 -3.07
N LEU A 47 4.40 7.16 -4.29
CA LEU A 47 3.98 6.17 -5.28
C LEU A 47 5.12 5.24 -5.71
N ALA A 48 6.34 5.78 -5.88
CA ALA A 48 7.51 4.99 -6.24
C ALA A 48 7.96 4.07 -5.09
N LEU A 49 7.93 4.55 -3.85
CA LEU A 49 8.26 3.76 -2.67
C LEU A 49 7.22 2.66 -2.42
N ASP A 50 5.93 2.98 -2.55
CA ASP A 50 4.83 2.02 -2.46
C ASP A 50 5.03 0.91 -3.51
N GLU A 51 5.22 1.27 -4.79
CA GLU A 51 5.44 0.30 -5.87
C GLU A 51 6.64 -0.60 -5.58
N GLY A 52 7.81 -0.01 -5.27
CA GLY A 52 9.02 -0.77 -5.00
C GLY A 52 8.87 -1.72 -3.81
N PHE A 53 8.22 -1.28 -2.74
CA PHE A 53 7.92 -2.11 -1.57
C PHE A 53 7.02 -3.30 -1.94
N TYR A 54 5.85 -3.04 -2.53
CA TYR A 54 4.88 -4.09 -2.83
C TYR A 54 5.38 -5.04 -3.94
N SER A 55 6.15 -4.54 -4.91
CA SER A 55 6.79 -5.34 -5.96
C SER A 55 7.80 -6.32 -5.38
N ARG A 56 8.66 -5.86 -4.47
CA ARG A 56 9.58 -6.75 -3.72
C ARG A 56 8.84 -7.72 -2.83
N LEU A 57 7.83 -7.26 -2.10
CA LEU A 57 7.02 -8.11 -1.23
C LEU A 57 6.36 -9.25 -2.02
N LEU A 58 5.81 -8.93 -3.19
CA LEU A 58 5.23 -9.90 -4.12
C LEU A 58 6.29 -10.89 -4.61
N THR A 59 7.46 -10.41 -5.03
CA THR A 59 8.58 -11.24 -5.47
C THR A 59 9.02 -12.23 -4.38
N CYS A 60 9.18 -11.75 -3.15
CA CYS A 60 9.49 -12.59 -1.99
C CYS A 60 8.41 -13.65 -1.76
N PHE A 61 7.13 -13.27 -1.78
CA PHE A 61 6.02 -14.21 -1.66
C PHE A 61 6.05 -15.28 -2.75
N GLU A 62 6.33 -14.89 -3.98
CA GLU A 62 6.39 -15.80 -5.12
C GLU A 62 7.52 -16.82 -5.02
N ALA A 63 8.63 -16.45 -4.38
CA ALA A 63 9.79 -17.29 -4.13
C ALA A 63 9.60 -18.29 -2.99
N LEU A 64 8.61 -18.09 -2.11
CA LEU A 64 8.29 -19.02 -1.03
C LEU A 64 7.87 -20.40 -1.57
N ASN A 65 8.07 -21.43 -0.76
CA ASN A 65 7.57 -22.77 -1.09
C ASN A 65 6.03 -22.82 -1.10
N ARG A 66 5.46 -23.85 -1.72
CA ARG A 66 3.99 -23.95 -1.90
C ARG A 66 3.22 -23.90 -0.57
N GLY A 67 3.72 -24.56 0.48
CA GLY A 67 3.07 -24.58 1.79
C GLY A 67 3.00 -23.19 2.41
N GLN A 68 4.14 -22.49 2.46
CA GLN A 68 4.22 -21.11 2.95
C GLN A 68 3.34 -20.15 2.13
N ARG A 69 3.34 -20.29 0.79
CA ARG A 69 2.47 -19.48 -0.07
C ARG A 69 1.01 -19.69 0.23
N LEU A 70 0.56 -20.94 0.44
CA LEU A 70 -0.84 -21.23 0.77
C LEU A 70 -1.25 -20.60 2.10
N MET A 71 -0.36 -20.64 3.10
CA MET A 71 -0.61 -20.03 4.41
C MET A 71 -0.71 -18.50 4.31
N LEU A 72 0.21 -17.85 3.60
CA LEU A 72 0.26 -16.38 3.47
C LEU A 72 -0.64 -15.83 2.36
N LYS A 73 -1.31 -16.68 1.57
CA LYS A 73 -2.06 -16.28 0.37
C LYS A 73 -3.12 -15.22 0.68
N SER A 74 -3.88 -15.41 1.77
CA SER A 74 -4.99 -14.52 2.10
C SER A 74 -4.50 -13.10 2.39
N ILE A 75 -3.47 -12.98 3.22
CA ILE A 75 -2.93 -11.67 3.61
C ILE A 75 -2.18 -10.99 2.47
N MET A 76 -1.40 -11.76 1.69
CA MET A 76 -0.70 -11.23 0.52
C MET A 76 -1.67 -10.73 -0.54
N ARG A 77 -2.78 -11.47 -0.77
CA ARG A 77 -3.85 -11.00 -1.65
C ARG A 77 -4.40 -9.65 -1.17
N THR A 78 -4.67 -9.49 0.12
CA THR A 78 -5.17 -8.22 0.66
C THR A 78 -4.19 -7.08 0.45
N PHE A 79 -2.88 -7.29 0.64
CA PHE A 79 -1.86 -6.26 0.39
C PHE A 79 -1.80 -5.82 -1.08
N ILE A 80 -1.78 -6.77 -2.01
CA ILE A 80 -1.73 -6.44 -3.45
C ILE A 80 -3.05 -5.81 -3.92
N GLU A 81 -4.20 -6.28 -3.41
CA GLU A 81 -5.49 -5.62 -3.66
C GLU A 81 -5.47 -4.18 -3.13
N HIS A 82 -5.03 -3.97 -1.88
CA HIS A 82 -4.92 -2.65 -1.25
C HIS A 82 -4.04 -1.71 -2.07
N TYR A 83 -2.81 -2.11 -2.40
CA TYR A 83 -1.91 -1.33 -3.23
C TYR A 83 -2.55 -0.93 -4.57
N ASN A 84 -3.10 -1.89 -5.32
CA ASN A 84 -3.67 -1.62 -6.63
C ASN A 84 -4.90 -0.70 -6.53
N VAL A 85 -5.79 -0.91 -5.55
CA VAL A 85 -6.94 -0.01 -5.33
C VAL A 85 -6.47 1.40 -5.01
N MET A 86 -5.52 1.55 -4.08
CA MET A 86 -5.01 2.86 -3.68
C MET A 86 -4.29 3.56 -4.84
N LEU A 87 -3.49 2.83 -5.62
CA LEU A 87 -2.86 3.33 -6.84
C LEU A 87 -3.92 3.88 -7.79
N ILE A 88 -4.96 3.12 -8.11
CA ILE A 88 -6.01 3.55 -9.05
C ILE A 88 -6.74 4.80 -8.53
N LEU A 89 -7.17 4.79 -7.27
CA LEU A 89 -7.92 5.91 -6.70
C LEU A 89 -7.08 7.19 -6.62
N ARG A 90 -5.82 7.09 -6.17
CA ARG A 90 -4.89 8.23 -6.13
C ARG A 90 -4.55 8.72 -7.52
N SER A 91 -4.42 7.81 -8.50
CA SER A 91 -4.15 8.16 -9.90
C SER A 91 -5.29 8.97 -10.53
N ILE A 92 -6.54 8.71 -10.14
CA ILE A 92 -7.69 9.52 -10.57
C ILE A 92 -7.57 10.96 -10.02
N LEU A 93 -7.23 11.11 -8.73
CA LEU A 93 -7.05 12.44 -8.12
C LEU A 93 -5.90 13.22 -8.74
N TRP A 94 -4.79 12.54 -9.02
CA TRP A 94 -3.57 13.15 -9.56
C TRP A 94 -3.54 13.22 -11.08
N LYS A 95 -4.57 12.69 -11.75
CA LYS A 95 -4.71 12.65 -13.21
C LYS A 95 -3.49 12.01 -13.89
N LEU A 96 -3.02 10.88 -13.34
CA LEU A 96 -1.91 10.13 -13.94
C LEU A 96 -2.34 9.53 -15.29
N PRO A 97 -1.43 9.42 -16.28
CA PRO A 97 -1.73 8.79 -17.57
C PRO A 97 -2.02 7.31 -17.39
N GLU A 98 -2.98 6.78 -18.16
CA GLU A 98 -3.39 5.38 -18.05
C GLU A 98 -2.24 4.40 -18.31
N GLU A 99 -1.33 4.74 -19.23
CA GLU A 99 -0.15 3.93 -19.55
C GLU A 99 0.74 3.74 -18.32
N LEU A 100 0.92 4.80 -17.54
CA LEU A 100 1.71 4.78 -16.33
C LEU A 100 1.01 3.97 -15.23
N ILE A 101 -0.30 4.17 -15.03
CA ILE A 101 -1.08 3.40 -14.05
C ILE A 101 -0.93 1.90 -14.35
N ARG A 102 -1.06 1.52 -15.62
CA ARG A 102 -0.92 0.14 -16.09
C ARG A 102 0.45 -0.46 -15.81
N GLU A 103 1.52 0.32 -15.95
CA GLU A 103 2.87 -0.14 -15.65
C GLU A 103 3.04 -0.43 -14.16
N LEU A 104 2.54 0.46 -13.31
CA LEU A 104 2.69 0.42 -11.85
C LEU A 104 1.82 -0.66 -11.18
N LEU A 105 0.70 -1.06 -11.79
CA LEU A 105 -0.15 -2.11 -11.25
C LEU A 105 0.63 -3.41 -11.00
N LEU A 106 0.34 -4.09 -9.89
CA LEU A 106 0.96 -5.38 -9.58
C LEU A 106 0.00 -6.53 -9.92
N TYR A 107 0.55 -7.55 -10.58
CA TYR A 107 -0.20 -8.74 -10.97
C TYR A 107 0.60 -10.00 -10.64
N SER A 108 -0.07 -11.01 -10.09
CA SER A 108 0.50 -12.34 -9.89
C SER A 108 -0.53 -13.40 -10.19
N GLY A 109 -0.21 -14.33 -11.09
CA GLY A 109 -1.09 -15.47 -11.37
C GLY A 109 -1.25 -16.43 -10.18
N LYS A 110 -0.34 -16.37 -9.20
CA LYS A 110 -0.39 -17.19 -7.97
C LYS A 110 -1.36 -16.62 -6.93
N LEU A 111 -1.58 -15.30 -6.96
CA LEU A 111 -2.59 -14.61 -6.19
C LEU A 111 -3.84 -14.49 -7.08
N HIS A 112 -4.84 -15.33 -6.86
CA HIS A 112 -6.18 -15.08 -7.43
C HIS A 112 -6.80 -13.86 -6.72
N SER A 113 -6.26 -12.67 -7.00
CA SER A 113 -6.79 -11.37 -6.61
C SER A 113 -8.19 -11.21 -7.22
N ARG A 114 -9.07 -10.42 -6.61
CA ARG A 114 -10.35 -10.08 -7.23
C ARG A 114 -10.21 -8.97 -8.29
N LEU A 115 -9.07 -8.26 -8.30
CA LEU A 115 -8.68 -7.32 -9.36
C LEU A 115 -8.00 -8.04 -10.55
N ILE A 116 -8.59 -9.13 -11.07
CA ILE A 116 -8.03 -9.83 -12.23
C ILE A 116 -8.39 -9.07 -13.50
N ILE A 117 -7.78 -7.91 -13.69
CA ILE A 117 -7.77 -7.27 -14.99
C ILE A 117 -6.32 -7.36 -15.47
N PRO A 118 -6.04 -8.16 -16.52
CA PRO A 118 -4.71 -8.20 -17.11
C PRO A 118 -4.25 -6.79 -17.44
N LYS A 119 -2.97 -6.47 -17.22
CA LYS A 119 -2.39 -5.14 -17.55
C LYS A 119 -2.78 -4.71 -18.97
N GLN A 120 -2.81 -5.66 -19.91
CA GLN A 120 -3.12 -5.44 -21.32
C GLN A 120 -4.58 -5.01 -21.58
N LYS A 121 -5.50 -5.24 -20.64
CA LYS A 121 -6.92 -4.86 -20.74
C LYS A 121 -7.26 -3.66 -19.86
N TYR A 122 -6.27 -2.82 -19.54
CA TYR A 122 -6.53 -1.67 -18.71
C TYR A 122 -7.58 -0.76 -19.35
N ALA A 123 -8.71 -0.64 -18.65
CA ALA A 123 -9.73 0.36 -18.86
C ALA A 123 -10.21 0.76 -17.46
N LEU A 124 -10.09 2.04 -17.14
CA LEU A 124 -10.34 2.56 -15.80
C LEU A 124 -11.72 2.16 -15.26
N THR A 125 -12.74 2.14 -16.12
CA THR A 125 -14.10 1.72 -15.78
C THR A 125 -14.21 0.26 -15.34
N LEU A 126 -13.44 -0.66 -15.95
CA LEU A 126 -13.40 -2.06 -15.54
C LEU A 126 -12.79 -2.20 -14.14
N TYR A 127 -11.74 -1.44 -13.86
CA TYR A 127 -11.11 -1.43 -12.55
C TYR A 127 -12.01 -0.82 -11.48
N LEU A 128 -12.72 0.26 -11.77
CA LEU A 128 -13.70 0.84 -10.84
C LEU A 128 -14.82 -0.16 -10.51
N ASN A 129 -15.30 -0.91 -11.50
CA ASN A 129 -16.27 -1.99 -11.26
C ASN A 129 -15.69 -3.10 -10.36
N ALA A 130 -14.45 -3.53 -10.61
CA ALA A 130 -13.79 -4.55 -9.77
C ALA A 130 -13.52 -4.04 -8.35
N ILE A 131 -13.19 -2.76 -8.20
CA ILE A 131 -13.04 -2.08 -6.91
C ILE A 131 -14.38 -2.05 -6.17
N ARG A 132 -15.48 -1.72 -6.85
CA ARG A 132 -16.83 -1.78 -6.29
C ARG A 132 -17.15 -3.18 -5.76
N ASP A 133 -16.82 -4.23 -6.51
CA ASP A 133 -17.09 -5.61 -6.08
C ASP A 133 -16.25 -6.01 -4.86
N ILE A 134 -15.03 -5.47 -4.72
CA ILE A 134 -14.16 -5.73 -3.57
C ILE A 134 -14.65 -5.00 -2.32
N LEU A 135 -15.09 -3.75 -2.48
CA LEU A 135 -15.46 -2.86 -1.38
C LEU A 135 -16.95 -2.92 -1.02
N GLY A 136 -17.79 -3.48 -1.89
CA GLY A 136 -19.24 -3.50 -1.73
C GLY A 136 -19.88 -2.10 -1.77
N LYS A 137 -19.19 -1.10 -2.33
CA LYS A 137 -19.60 0.31 -2.39
C LYS A 137 -19.45 0.85 -3.80
N ASP A 138 -20.43 1.63 -4.26
CA ASP A 138 -20.39 2.20 -5.60
C ASP A 138 -19.32 3.30 -5.67
N ILE A 139 -18.29 3.07 -6.51
CA ILE A 139 -17.17 3.99 -6.68
C ILE A 139 -17.09 4.34 -8.16
N THR A 140 -17.36 5.61 -8.44
CA THR A 140 -17.30 6.22 -9.75
C THR A 140 -16.29 7.36 -9.77
N LEU A 141 -15.90 7.82 -10.96
CA LEU A 141 -14.97 8.94 -11.15
C LEU A 141 -15.34 10.20 -10.33
N GLY A 142 -16.64 10.53 -10.26
CA GLY A 142 -17.12 11.72 -9.54
C GLY A 142 -17.16 11.55 -8.01
N THR A 143 -17.04 10.33 -7.50
CA THR A 143 -17.10 10.02 -6.06
C THR A 143 -15.72 9.86 -5.43
N VAL A 144 -14.64 9.86 -6.21
CA VAL A 144 -13.29 9.71 -5.68
C VAL A 144 -12.85 11.05 -5.05
N THR A 145 -12.92 11.13 -3.73
CA THR A 145 -12.40 12.25 -2.93
C THR A 145 -11.34 11.75 -1.94
N PRO A 146 -10.49 12.63 -1.39
CA PRO A 146 -9.52 12.25 -0.35
C PRO A 146 -10.15 11.55 0.86
N GLU A 147 -11.36 11.95 1.25
CA GLU A 147 -12.11 11.37 2.37
C GLU A 147 -12.54 9.93 2.06
N VAL A 148 -13.05 9.69 0.86
CA VAL A 148 -13.43 8.36 0.38
C VAL A 148 -12.21 7.45 0.30
N ILE A 149 -11.08 7.94 -0.22
CA ILE A 149 -9.82 7.20 -0.25
C ILE A 149 -9.37 6.83 1.17
N LYS A 150 -9.45 7.77 2.12
CA LYS A 150 -9.10 7.53 3.52
C LYS A 150 -9.99 6.47 4.17
N GLU A 151 -11.29 6.48 3.89
CA GLU A 151 -12.23 5.47 4.41
C GLU A 151 -11.93 4.07 3.85
N ILE A 152 -11.64 3.99 2.56
CA ILE A 152 -11.27 2.74 1.88
C ILE A 152 -9.96 2.19 2.44
N ASP A 153 -8.95 3.06 2.58
CA ASP A 153 -7.65 2.73 3.17
C ASP A 153 -7.82 2.17 4.59
N PHE A 154 -8.62 2.83 5.42
CA PHE A 154 -8.95 2.37 6.76
C PHE A 154 -9.66 1.01 6.78
N THR A 155 -10.53 0.75 5.81
CA THR A 155 -11.22 -0.54 5.65
C THR A 155 -10.23 -1.66 5.33
N PHE A 156 -9.27 -1.41 4.44
CA PHE A 156 -8.20 -2.37 4.14
C PHE A 156 -7.33 -2.64 5.36
N HIS A 157 -6.95 -1.61 6.13
CA HIS A 157 -6.19 -1.79 7.36
C HIS A 157 -6.91 -2.67 8.40
N LYS A 158 -8.22 -2.52 8.58
CA LYS A 158 -9.02 -3.42 9.43
C LYS A 158 -9.01 -4.87 8.91
N GLN A 159 -9.12 -5.06 7.60
CA GLN A 159 -9.05 -6.39 7.01
C GLN A 159 -7.67 -7.04 7.16
N ILE A 160 -6.59 -6.26 7.01
CA ILE A 160 -5.21 -6.70 7.24
C ILE A 160 -5.04 -7.14 8.70
N ARG A 161 -5.51 -6.35 9.66
CA ARG A 161 -5.50 -6.72 11.08
C ARG A 161 -6.18 -8.06 11.32
N LYS A 162 -7.43 -8.21 10.87
CA LYS A 162 -8.20 -9.45 11.03
C LYS A 162 -7.49 -10.66 10.42
N ASN A 163 -6.88 -10.48 9.25
CA ASN A 163 -6.08 -11.54 8.62
C ASN A 163 -4.82 -11.88 9.44
N ALA A 164 -4.14 -10.88 9.99
CA ALA A 164 -2.96 -11.09 10.84
C ALA A 164 -3.32 -11.85 12.12
N GLU A 165 -4.41 -11.49 12.80
CA GLU A 165 -4.90 -12.21 13.98
C GLU A 165 -5.18 -13.69 13.68
N HIS A 166 -5.87 -13.96 12.58
CA HIS A 166 -6.14 -15.33 12.14
C HIS A 166 -4.84 -16.11 11.84
N LEU A 167 -3.88 -15.48 11.16
CA LEU A 167 -2.57 -16.11 10.90
C LEU A 167 -1.79 -16.40 12.19
N TYR A 168 -1.87 -15.50 13.16
CA TYR A 168 -1.20 -15.67 14.46
C TYR A 168 -1.78 -16.84 15.26
N LEU A 169 -3.10 -16.94 15.30
CA LEU A 169 -3.81 -17.94 16.14
C LEU A 169 -3.90 -19.33 15.51
N GLU A 170 -4.10 -19.43 14.19
CA GLU A 170 -4.49 -20.69 13.56
C GLU A 170 -3.37 -21.41 12.78
N LYS A 171 -2.21 -20.75 12.57
CA LYS A 171 -1.10 -21.30 11.75
C LYS A 171 0.18 -21.51 12.56
N LEU A 172 0.04 -22.13 13.72
CA LEU A 172 1.14 -22.47 14.64
C LEU A 172 2.23 -23.32 13.95
N PHE A 173 3.48 -23.19 14.41
CA PHE A 173 4.65 -23.90 13.86
C PHE A 173 4.98 -23.60 12.39
N SER A 174 4.77 -22.36 11.95
CA SER A 174 5.13 -21.89 10.61
C SER A 174 5.75 -20.49 10.65
N ILE A 175 6.05 -19.90 9.49
CA ILE A 175 6.46 -18.48 9.38
C ILE A 175 5.30 -17.51 9.64
N ALA A 176 4.05 -17.99 9.56
CA ALA A 176 2.87 -17.14 9.63
C ALA A 176 2.72 -16.39 10.97
N PRO A 177 2.95 -16.99 12.15
CA PRO A 177 2.90 -16.26 13.42
C PRO A 177 3.94 -15.15 13.49
N ILE A 178 5.17 -15.39 13.02
CA ILE A 178 6.23 -14.36 13.00
C ILE A 178 5.80 -13.17 12.13
N TYR A 179 5.31 -13.46 10.92
CA TYR A 179 4.84 -12.42 10.01
C TYR A 179 3.64 -11.66 10.59
N ALA A 180 2.69 -12.38 11.19
CA ALA A 180 1.53 -11.79 11.84
C ALA A 180 1.91 -10.90 13.03
N SER A 181 2.87 -11.31 13.86
CA SER A 181 3.36 -10.51 14.98
C SER A 181 3.94 -9.18 14.52
N ILE A 182 4.72 -9.17 13.43
CA ILE A 182 5.26 -7.91 12.86
C ILE A 182 4.12 -6.98 12.47
N LEU A 183 3.12 -7.48 11.74
CA LEU A 183 1.99 -6.66 11.31
C LEU A 183 1.13 -6.14 12.47
N LEU A 184 0.89 -6.98 13.49
CA LEU A 184 0.14 -6.57 14.68
C LEU A 184 0.89 -5.49 15.48
N LEU A 185 2.22 -5.61 15.59
CA LEU A 185 3.07 -4.59 16.21
C LEU A 185 3.08 -3.29 15.40
N GLU A 186 3.14 -3.35 14.07
CA GLU A 186 3.02 -2.16 13.22
C GLU A 186 1.69 -1.44 13.45
N ILE A 187 0.58 -2.19 13.51
CA ILE A 187 -0.75 -1.63 13.78
C ILE A 187 -0.82 -1.02 15.19
N GLU A 188 -0.22 -1.67 16.18
CA GLU A 188 -0.15 -1.16 17.55
C GLU A 188 0.61 0.17 17.62
N VAL A 189 1.79 0.25 17.00
CA VAL A 189 2.59 1.48 16.93
C VAL A 189 1.83 2.59 16.21
N LEU A 190 1.13 2.29 15.13
CA LEU A 190 0.27 3.25 14.42
C LEU A 190 -0.87 3.75 15.31
N ASN A 191 -1.54 2.87 16.04
CA ASN A 191 -2.60 3.24 16.98
C ASN A 191 -2.06 4.13 18.11
N LEU A 192 -0.91 3.77 18.71
CA LEU A 192 -0.26 4.60 19.74
C LEU A 192 0.13 5.98 19.21
N THR A 193 0.63 6.06 17.98
CA THR A 193 0.96 7.33 17.31
C THR A 193 -0.29 8.20 17.12
N LYS A 194 -1.41 7.60 16.68
CA LYS A 194 -2.70 8.31 16.55
C LYS A 194 -3.21 8.82 17.90
N ILE A 195 -3.10 8.02 18.96
CA ILE A 195 -3.49 8.41 20.32
C ILE A 195 -2.63 9.58 20.79
N ALA A 196 -1.30 9.48 20.70
CA ALA A 196 -0.38 10.53 21.10
C ALA A 196 -0.62 11.84 20.34
N TYR A 197 -0.80 11.76 19.01
CA TYR A 197 -1.12 12.92 18.18
C TYR A 197 -2.47 13.53 18.56
N GLY A 198 -3.50 12.71 18.77
CA GLY A 198 -4.82 13.16 19.17
C GLY A 198 -4.82 13.90 20.51
N ILE A 199 -4.11 13.36 21.51
CA ILE A 199 -3.91 14.02 22.81
C ILE A 199 -3.19 15.36 22.62
N TRP A 200 -2.09 15.39 21.85
CA TRP A 200 -1.33 16.62 21.59
C TRP A 200 -2.19 17.70 20.90
N ARG A 201 -3.04 17.30 19.94
CA ARG A 201 -3.96 18.19 19.23
C ARG A 201 -5.24 18.51 20.02
N LYS A 202 -5.41 17.97 21.23
CA LYS A 202 -6.62 18.12 22.06
C LYS A 202 -7.89 17.67 21.34
N ILE A 203 -7.80 16.59 20.58
CA ILE A 203 -8.96 15.95 19.94
C ILE A 203 -9.73 15.18 21.01
N GLU A 204 -11.06 15.25 20.96
CA GLU A 204 -11.93 14.49 21.87
C GLU A 204 -11.62 12.98 21.79
N PRO A 205 -11.53 12.27 22.94
CA PRO A 205 -11.15 10.86 22.97
C PRO A 205 -11.99 9.96 22.04
N GLN A 206 -13.29 10.23 21.93
CA GLN A 206 -14.19 9.48 21.05
C GLN A 206 -13.76 9.57 19.58
N ASN A 207 -13.39 10.76 19.13
CA ASN A 207 -12.93 10.99 17.75
C ASN A 207 -11.57 10.32 17.50
N ILE A 208 -10.72 10.17 18.52
CA ILE A 208 -9.46 9.42 18.41
C ILE A 208 -9.77 7.94 18.21
N ILE A 209 -10.64 7.37 19.04
CA ILE A 209 -11.02 5.95 19.02
C ILE A 209 -11.54 5.53 17.65
N GLU A 210 -12.36 6.37 17.00
CA GLU A 210 -12.90 6.10 15.66
C GLU A 210 -11.83 5.94 14.57
N THR A 211 -10.64 6.49 14.79
CA THR A 211 -9.51 6.39 13.84
C THR A 211 -8.59 5.19 14.10
N LEU A 212 -8.78 4.49 15.21
CA LEU A 212 -7.93 3.36 15.61
C LEU A 212 -8.31 2.12 14.80
N ILE A 213 -7.30 1.34 14.45
CA ILE A 213 -7.45 0.04 13.80
C ILE A 213 -7.62 -0.98 14.92
N LEU A 214 -8.84 -1.06 15.43
CA LEU A 214 -9.29 -1.99 16.49
C LEU A 214 -10.01 -3.20 15.92
#